data_AF-A0A5K0YB41-F1
#
_entry.id   AF-A0A5K0YB41-F1
#
_cell.length_a   1.000
_cell.length_b   1.000
_cell.length_c   1.000
_cell.angle_alpha   90.00
_cell.angle_beta   90.00
_cell.angle_gamma   90.00
#
_symmetry.space_group_name_H-M   'P 1'
#
loop_
_entity.id
_entity.type
_entity.pdbx_description
1 polymer ?
#
loop_
_entity_poly.entity_id
_entity_poly.type
_entity_poly.pdbx_seq_one_letter_code
_entity_poly.pdbx_strand_id
1 'polypeptide(L)' 'VWNHDFFWECMKPGGGGMPSGTLLELIKRDFGSYEAFLKEIKAAAATQFGSGWAWLT' A
#
# COMPACT_ATOMS: atom_id res chain seq x y z
N VAL A 1 14.07 7.76 13.18
CA VAL A 1 13.19 8.66 12.41
C VAL A 1 13.38 8.27 10.94
N TRP A 2 12.59 7.29 10.47
CA TRP A 2 12.67 6.78 9.09
C TRP A 2 11.27 6.42 8.62
N ASN A 3 10.53 5.62 9.41
CA ASN A 3 9.16 5.22 9.07
C ASN A 3 8.23 6.42 8.82
N HIS A 4 8.37 7.48 9.63
CA HIS A 4 7.55 8.68 9.47
C HIS A 4 7.98 9.50 8.25
N ASP A 5 9.28 9.65 8.00
CA ASP A 5 9.78 10.37 6.83
C ASP A 5 9.29 9.70 5.54
N PHE A 6 9.46 8.38 5.47
CA PHE A 6 8.97 7.58 4.35
C PHE A 6 7.43 7.61 4.22
N PHE A 7 6.70 7.61 5.34
CA PHE A 7 5.24 7.73 5.32
C PHE A 7 4.78 9.05 4.70
N TRP A 8 5.45 10.17 5.00
CA TRP A 8 5.13 11.46 4.39
C TRP A 8 5.49 11.50 2.90
N GLU A 9 6.58 10.86 2.48
CA GLU A 9 6.95 10.72 1.06
C GLU A 9 5.94 9.86 0.26
N CYS A 10 5.23 8.94 0.92
CA CYS A 10 4.15 8.15 0.30
C CYS A 10 2.87 8.96 0.06
N MET A 11 2.78 10.22 0.50
CA MET A 11 1.56 11.04 0.41
C MET A 11 1.75 12.31 -0.41
N LYS A 12 0.67 12.76 -1.05
CA LYS A 12 0.60 14.06 -1.74
C LYS A 12 -0.82 14.63 -1.73
N PRO A 13 -0.99 15.96 -1.82
CA PRO A 13 -2.30 16.56 -2.08
C PRO A 13 -2.91 16.00 -3.37
N GLY A 14 -4.19 15.61 -3.34
CA GLY A 14 -4.86 15.00 -4.49
C GLY A 14 -4.27 13.64 -4.91
N GLY A 15 -3.65 12.91 -3.96
CA GLY A 15 -3.17 11.55 -4.18
C GLY A 15 -4.29 10.51 -4.34
N GLY A 16 -3.91 9.23 -4.30
CA GLY A 16 -4.82 8.12 -4.57
C GLY A 16 -4.98 7.83 -6.06
N GLY A 17 -6.10 7.19 -6.42
CA GLY A 17 -6.29 6.60 -7.74
C GLY A 17 -5.67 5.20 -7.86
N MET A 18 -5.66 4.66 -9.07
CA MET A 18 -5.00 3.39 -9.38
C MET A 18 -3.55 3.65 -9.81
N PRO A 19 -2.57 2.88 -9.34
CA PRO A 19 -1.20 2.97 -9.87
C PRO A 19 -1.19 2.65 -11.36
N SER A 20 -0.14 3.07 -12.05
CA SER A 20 0.06 2.81 -13.48
C SER A 20 1.41 2.18 -13.75
N GLY A 21 1.60 1.70 -14.99
CA GLY A 21 2.86 1.09 -15.45
C GLY A 21 3.25 -0.16 -14.66
N THR A 22 4.56 -0.32 -14.47
CA THR A 22 5.16 -1.52 -13.86
C THR A 22 4.61 -1.84 -12.48
N LEU A 23 4.27 -0.84 -11.66
CA LEU A 23 3.70 -1.09 -10.34
C LEU A 23 2.34 -1.80 -10.43
N LEU A 24 1.47 -1.38 -11.36
CA LEU A 24 0.17 -2.03 -11.55
C LEU A 24 0.34 -3.45 -12.12
N GLU A 25 1.31 -3.65 -13.01
CA GLU A 25 1.62 -4.97 -13.57
C GLU A 25 2.10 -5.94 -12.49
N LEU A 26 3.01 -5.51 -11.62
CA LEU A 26 3.50 -6.30 -10.49
C LEU A 26 2.39 -6.59 -9.49
N ILE A 27 1.55 -5.60 -9.17
CA ILE A 27 0.38 -5.81 -8.31
C ILE A 27 -0.55 -6.87 -8.91
N LYS A 28 -0.85 -6.81 -10.21
CA LYS A 28 -1.70 -7.82 -10.86
C LYS A 28 -1.04 -9.20 -10.90
N ARG A 29 0.27 -9.27 -11.09
CA ARG A 29 1.04 -10.53 -11.08
C ARG A 29 0.98 -11.20 -9.71
N ASP A 30 1.21 -10.44 -8.65
CA ASP A 30 1.42 -10.98 -7.30
C ASP A 30 0.12 -11.12 -6.50
N PHE A 31 -0.85 -10.23 -6.72
CA PHE A 31 -2.12 -10.20 -6.00
C PHE A 31 -3.33 -10.55 -6.88
N GLY A 32 -3.14 -10.79 -8.18
CA GLY A 32 -4.20 -11.11 -9.14
C GLY A 32 -5.00 -9.89 -9.63
N SER A 33 -5.30 -8.92 -8.76
CA SER A 33 -5.93 -7.65 -9.13
C SER A 33 -5.58 -6.52 -8.16
N TYR A 34 -5.82 -5.27 -8.56
CA TYR A 34 -5.62 -4.12 -7.68
C TYR A 34 -6.60 -4.13 -6.50
N GLU A 35 -7.82 -4.59 -6.71
CA GLU A 35 -8.86 -4.73 -5.68
C GLU A 35 -8.49 -5.81 -4.66
N ALA A 36 -7.92 -6.92 -5.13
CA ALA A 36 -7.39 -7.98 -4.27
C ALA A 36 -6.24 -7.46 -3.39
N PHE A 37 -5.27 -6.75 -3.98
CA PHE A 37 -4.23 -6.05 -3.23
C PHE A 37 -4.81 -5.09 -2.18
N LEU A 38 -5.76 -4.23 -2.57
CA LEU A 38 -6.39 -3.28 -1.64
C LEU A 38 -7.09 -3.99 -0.49
N LYS A 39 -7.69 -5.16 -0.73
CA LYS A 39 -8.31 -5.97 0.32
C LYS A 39 -7.25 -6.49 1.30
N GLU A 40 -6.14 -7.01 0.79
CA GLU A 40 -5.06 -7.58 1.61
C GLU A 40 -4.33 -6.52 2.45
N ILE A 41 -3.90 -5.41 1.84
CA ILE A 41 -3.17 -4.37 2.58
C ILE A 41 -4.05 -3.69 3.64
N LYS A 42 -5.35 -3.51 3.36
CA LYS A 42 -6.33 -3.02 4.35
C LYS A 42 -6.51 -4.01 5.50
N ALA A 43 -6.61 -5.30 5.19
CA ALA A 43 -6.72 -6.33 6.21
C ALA A 43 -5.47 -6.34 7.10
N ALA A 44 -4.26 -6.36 6.52
CA ALA A 44 -3.01 -6.34 7.27
C ALA A 44 -2.89 -5.10 8.17
N ALA A 45 -3.25 -3.91 7.65
CA ALA A 45 -3.25 -2.68 8.43
C ALA A 45 -4.29 -2.69 9.57
N ALA A 46 -5.49 -3.22 9.32
CA ALA A 46 -6.57 -3.25 10.30
C ALA A 46 -6.40 -4.33 11.38
N THR A 47 -5.75 -5.45 11.05
CA THR A 47 -5.54 -6.57 11.99
C THR A 47 -4.23 -6.47 12.76
N GLN A 48 -3.37 -5.50 12.44
CA GLN A 48 -2.21 -5.18 13.28
C GLN A 48 -2.68 -4.79 14.68
N PHE A 49 -2.43 -5.67 15.66
CA PHE A 49 -2.76 -5.41 17.05
C PHE A 49 -1.66 -4.57 17.73
N GLY A 50 -2.06 -3.52 18.44
CA GLY A 50 -1.13 -2.54 19.00
C GLY A 50 -0.53 -1.62 17.93
N SER A 51 0.53 -0.90 18.29
CA SER A 51 1.19 0.03 17.36
C SER A 51 2.00 -0.72 16.29
N GLY A 52 1.86 -0.33 15.03
CA GLY A 52 2.58 -0.94 13.92
C GLY A 52 2.34 -0.25 12.58
N TRP A 53 2.75 -0.92 11.50
CA TRP A 53 2.70 -0.42 10.13
C TRP A 53 2.31 -1.54 9.17
N ALA A 54 1.65 -1.19 8.07
CA ALA A 54 1.47 -2.08 6.93
C ALA A 54 2.30 -1.57 5.75
N TRP A 55 2.94 -2.50 5.03
CA TRP A 55 3.89 -2.20 3.98
C TRP A 55 3.54 -2.98 2.70
N LEU A 56 3.82 -2.38 1.54
CA LEU A 56 3.97 -3.06 0.25
C LEU A 56 5.47 -3.07 -0.08
N THR A 57 6.03 -4.24 -0.35
CA THR A 57 7.48 -4.45 -0.56
C THR A 57 7.76 -5.18 -1.86
#